data_AF-A0A6B3CZK6-F1
#
_entry.id   AF-A0A6B3CZK6-F1
#
_cell.length_a   1.000
_cell.length_b   1.000
_cell.length_c   1.000
_cell.angle_alpha   90.00
_cell.angle_beta   90.00
_cell.angle_gamma   90.00
#
_symmetry.space_group_name_H-M   'P 1'
#
loop_
_entity.id
_entity.type
_entity.pdbx_description
1 polymer ?
#
loop_
_entity_poly.entity_id
_entity_poly.type
_entity_poly.pdbx_seq_one_letter_code
_entity_poly.pdbx_strand_id
1 'polypeptide(L)'
;MTRSEHAHTRRRPLTGPLVKSLVFVVVTALATTVLGLSVAGTGVGSGTGTSTYKALFTDVTGLMDGDSVRISGVTVGEVTDV
;
A
#
# COMPACT_ATOMS: atom_id res chain seq x y z
N MET A 1 12.48 59.98 -26.55
CA MET A 1 12.33 58.61 -27.06
C MET A 1 12.35 57.65 -25.89
N THR A 2 11.21 57.48 -25.19
CA THR A 2 11.09 56.58 -24.03
C THR A 2 9.70 55.95 -24.05
N ARG A 3 9.58 54.76 -24.64
CA ARG A 3 8.36 53.96 -24.59
C ARG A 3 8.55 52.90 -23.52
N SER A 4 7.99 53.14 -22.34
CA SER A 4 7.92 52.19 -21.25
C SER A 4 6.97 51.06 -21.68
N GLU A 5 7.51 49.91 -22.10
CA GLU A 5 6.71 48.70 -22.26
C GLU A 5 6.39 48.11 -20.89
N HIS A 6 5.16 48.34 -20.44
CA HIS A 6 4.63 47.63 -19.28
C HIS A 6 4.34 46.18 -19.66
N ALA A 7 5.23 45.27 -19.27
CA ALA A 7 5.03 43.83 -19.39
C ALA A 7 3.81 43.39 -18.57
N HIS A 8 2.71 43.04 -19.26
CA HIS A 8 1.49 42.57 -18.63
C HIS A 8 1.61 41.09 -18.26
N THR A 9 2.11 40.79 -17.06
CA THR A 9 2.11 39.40 -16.54
C THR A 9 0.68 38.98 -16.19
N ARG A 10 -0.03 38.42 -17.18
CA ARG A 10 -1.35 37.81 -16.99
C ARG A 10 -1.19 36.55 -16.12
N ARG A 11 -1.50 36.65 -14.83
CA ARG A 11 -1.52 35.49 -13.91
C ARG A 11 -2.64 34.54 -14.33
N ARG A 12 -2.27 33.35 -14.82
CA ARG A 12 -3.23 32.27 -15.09
C ARG A 12 -3.70 31.68 -13.76
N PRO A 13 -4.99 31.31 -13.63
CA PRO A 13 -5.50 30.74 -12.38
C PRO A 13 -4.84 29.39 -12.11
N LEU A 14 -4.14 29.29 -10.97
CA LEU A 14 -3.42 28.08 -10.55
C LEU A 14 -4.35 27.01 -9.96
N THR A 15 -5.60 27.35 -9.70
CA THR A 15 -6.59 26.46 -9.05
C THR A 15 -6.81 25.17 -9.84
N GLY A 16 -6.92 25.24 -11.17
CA GLY A 16 -7.11 24.05 -12.01
C GLY A 16 -5.93 23.06 -11.93
N PRO A 17 -4.68 23.52 -12.16
CA PRO A 17 -3.49 22.70 -11.96
C PRO A 17 -3.37 22.11 -10.55
N LEU A 18 -3.63 22.90 -9.50
CA LEU A 18 -3.53 22.45 -8.11
C LEU A 18 -4.52 21.34 -7.75
N VAL A 19 -5.77 21.47 -8.19
CA VAL A 19 -6.79 20.43 -7.97
C VAL A 19 -6.38 19.15 -8.70
N LYS A 20 -5.93 19.25 -9.95
CA LYS A 20 -5.51 18.08 -10.73
C LYS A 20 -4.29 17.39 -10.11
N SER A 21 -3.30 18.15 -9.63
CA SER A 21 -2.13 17.57 -8.96
C SER A 21 -2.50 16.91 -7.63
N LEU A 22 -3.42 17.52 -6.85
CA LEU A 22 -3.88 16.94 -5.59
C LEU A 22 -4.59 15.59 -5.83
N VAL A 23 -5.50 15.54 -6.81
CA VAL A 23 -6.18 14.30 -7.18
C VAL A 23 -5.18 13.24 -7.62
N PHE A 24 -4.19 13.60 -8.45
CA PHE A 24 -3.14 12.68 -8.86
C PHE A 24 -2.38 12.10 -7.66
N VAL A 25 -1.90 12.97 -6.75
CA VAL A 25 -1.16 12.53 -5.55
C VAL A 25 -2.00 11.60 -4.68
N VAL A 26 -3.28 11.93 -4.45
CA VAL A 26 -4.19 11.09 -3.65
C VAL A 26 -4.37 9.72 -4.30
N VAL A 27 -4.68 9.67 -5.61
CA VAL A 27 -4.88 8.41 -6.33
C VAL A 27 -3.61 7.57 -6.32
N THR A 28 -2.46 8.18 -6.58
CA THR A 28 -1.16 7.49 -6.56
C THR A 28 -0.86 6.95 -5.16
N ALA A 29 -1.02 7.75 -4.11
CA ALA A 29 -0.78 7.31 -2.74
C ALA A 29 -1.68 6.13 -2.37
N LEU A 30 -2.98 6.19 -2.69
CA LEU A 30 -3.90 5.08 -2.45
C LEU A 30 -3.50 3.82 -3.21
N ALA A 31 -3.15 3.94 -4.50
CA ALA A 31 -2.67 2.82 -5.30
C ALA A 31 -1.38 2.21 -4.72
N THR A 32 -0.44 3.05 -4.27
CA THR A 32 0.79 2.62 -3.62
C THR A 32 0.50 1.91 -2.29
N THR A 33 -0.44 2.39 -1.49
CA THR A 33 -0.87 1.71 -0.25
C THR A 33 -1.45 0.34 -0.56
N VAL A 34 -2.36 0.23 -1.54
CA VAL A 34 -2.93 -1.06 -1.95
C VAL A 34 -1.84 -2.01 -2.43
N LEU A 35 -0.89 -1.54 -3.23
CA LEU A 35 0.25 -2.33 -3.67
C LEU A 35 1.11 -2.81 -2.50
N GLY A 36 1.40 -1.93 -1.54
CA GLY A 36 2.16 -2.27 -0.33
C GLY A 36 1.47 -3.35 0.50
N LEU A 37 0.17 -3.22 0.72
CA LEU A 37 -0.65 -4.23 1.43
C LEU A 37 -0.73 -5.56 0.67
N SER A 38 -0.69 -5.51 -0.66
CA SER A 38 -0.68 -6.72 -1.51
C SER A 38 0.65 -7.47 -1.40
N VAL A 39 1.77 -6.75 -1.40
CA VAL A 39 3.11 -7.34 -1.23
C VAL A 39 3.33 -7.88 0.18
N ALA A 40 2.77 -7.22 1.19
CA ALA A 40 2.84 -7.67 2.58
C ALA A 40 2.06 -8.97 2.85
N GLY A 41 1.34 -9.53 1.86
CA GLY A 41 0.53 -10.74 2.06
C GLY A 41 -0.77 -10.51 2.86
N THR A 42 -0.95 -9.31 3.42
CA THR A 42 -2.14 -8.86 4.16
C THR A 42 -3.33 -8.51 3.25
N GLY A 43 -3.37 -9.05 2.03
CA GLY A 43 -4.35 -8.69 1.01
C GLY A 43 -5.79 -9.04 1.41
N VAL A 44 -6.75 -8.38 0.76
CA VAL A 44 -8.20 -8.55 0.98
C VAL A 44 -8.69 -10.00 0.72
N GLY A 45 -7.87 -10.86 0.10
CA GLY A 45 -8.15 -12.27 -0.17
C GLY A 45 -7.79 -13.25 0.95
N SER A 46 -7.05 -12.82 1.98
CA SER A 46 -6.66 -13.69 3.11
C SER A 46 -7.85 -14.03 4.03
N GLY A 47 -8.99 -13.35 3.87
CA GLY A 47 -10.17 -13.48 4.75
C GLY A 47 -11.37 -14.24 4.16
N THR A 48 -11.39 -14.60 2.87
CA THR A 48 -12.60 -15.18 2.24
C THR A 48 -12.73 -16.70 2.38
N GLY A 49 -11.95 -17.34 3.28
CA GLY A 49 -12.04 -18.78 3.54
C GLY A 49 -10.96 -19.35 4.46
N THR A 50 -10.22 -18.52 5.19
CA THR A 50 -9.13 -18.98 6.07
C THR A 50 -9.70 -19.31 7.45
N SER A 51 -9.59 -20.57 7.85
CA SER A 51 -9.90 -21.02 9.21
C SER A 51 -8.66 -20.92 10.08
N THR A 52 -8.79 -20.33 11.27
CA THR A 52 -7.72 -20.33 12.27
C THR A 52 -7.62 -21.72 12.91
N TYR A 53 -6.41 -22.25 12.96
CA TYR A 53 -6.10 -23.52 13.63
C TYR A 53 -5.05 -23.29 14.71
N LYS A 54 -5.12 -24.11 15.76
CA LYS A 54 -4.09 -24.16 16.80
C LYS A 54 -3.45 -25.54 16.80
N ALA A 55 -2.16 -25.58 17.06
CA ALA A 55 -1.39 -26.80 17.17
C ALA A 55 -0.52 -26.74 18.43
N LEU A 56 -0.27 -27.89 19.02
CA LEU A 56 0.58 -28.03 20.21
C LEU A 56 1.88 -28.71 19.78
N PHE A 57 3.00 -28.10 20.13
CA PHE A 57 4.33 -28.60 19.85
C PHE A 57 5.13 -28.67 21.16
N THR A 58 6.03 -29.65 21.26
CA THR A 58 6.95 -29.76 22.40
C THR A 58 8.11 -28.78 22.34
N ASP A 59 8.44 -28.29 21.15
CA ASP A 59 9.49 -27.29 20.88
C ASP A 59 9.12 -26.51 19.61
N VAL A 60 9.28 -25.18 19.68
CA VAL A 60 9.03 -24.23 18.58
C VAL A 60 10.20 -23.24 18.43
N THR A 61 11.41 -23.65 18.80
CA THR A 61 12.61 -22.80 18.75
C THR A 61 12.76 -22.12 17.39
N GLY A 62 12.67 -20.78 17.39
CA GLY A 62 12.83 -19.95 16.19
C GLY A 62 11.56 -19.66 15.39
N LEU A 63 10.39 -20.17 15.82
CA LEU A 63 9.10 -19.82 15.22
C LEU A 63 8.70 -18.40 15.60
N MET A 64 8.30 -17.60 14.61
CA MET A 64 7.88 -16.21 14.80
C MET A 64 6.55 -15.92 14.11
N ASP A 65 5.85 -14.89 14.58
CA ASP A 65 4.67 -14.36 13.88
C ASP A 65 5.04 -13.88 12.47
N GLY A 66 4.20 -14.23 11.50
CA GLY A 66 4.43 -13.97 10.07
C GLY A 66 5.20 -15.07 9.33
N ASP A 67 5.65 -16.13 10.02
CA ASP A 67 6.27 -17.27 9.34
C ASP A 67 5.27 -17.99 8.41
N SER A 68 5.74 -18.40 7.23
CA SER A 68 4.88 -19.03 6.21
C SER A 68 4.52 -20.48 6.58
N VAL A 69 3.23 -20.81 6.60
CA VAL A 69 2.74 -22.19 6.73
C VAL A 69 2.69 -22.83 5.35
N ARG A 70 3.30 -24.02 5.20
CA ARG A 70 3.43 -24.72 3.92
C ARG A 70 2.91 -26.16 3.97
N ILE A 71 2.24 -26.58 2.90
CA ILE A 71 1.81 -27.96 2.67
C ILE A 71 2.43 -28.43 1.36
N SER A 72 3.17 -29.54 1.40
CA SER A 72 3.88 -30.09 0.22
C SER A 72 4.77 -29.06 -0.50
N GLY A 73 5.35 -28.12 0.26
CA GLY A 73 6.20 -27.05 -0.25
C GLY A 73 5.48 -25.78 -0.72
N VAL A 74 4.14 -25.80 -0.80
CA VAL A 74 3.32 -24.66 -1.22
C VAL A 74 2.89 -23.84 -0.01
N THR A 75 3.06 -22.52 -0.05
CA THR A 75 2.56 -21.61 1.00
C THR A 75 1.04 -21.57 0.99
N VAL A 76 0.43 -21.84 2.14
CA VAL A 76 -1.03 -21.89 2.32
C VAL A 76 -1.54 -20.90 3.37
N GLY A 77 -0.64 -20.27 4.14
CA GLY A 77 -0.99 -19.32 5.18
C GLY A 77 0.23 -18.81 5.93
N GLU A 78 -0.01 -18.22 7.11
CA GLU A 78 0.99 -17.62 7.98
C GLU A 78 0.68 -17.93 9.46
N VAL A 79 1.71 -17.88 10.30
CA VAL A 79 1.59 -17.90 11.76
C VAL A 79 1.14 -16.53 12.23
N THR A 80 0.12 -16.49 13.09
CA THR A 80 -0.46 -15.23 13.59
C THR A 80 -0.20 -15.00 15.08
N ASP A 81 0.20 -16.04 15.81
CA ASP A 81 0.47 -16.03 17.26
C ASP A 81 1.26 -17.31 17.64
N VAL A 82 2.18 -17.23 18.61
CA VAL A 82 3.02 -18.34 19.12
C VAL A 82 2.94 -18.47 20.64
#